data_AF-A0A931LI63-F1
#
_entry.id   AF-A0A931LI63-F1
#
_cell.length_a   1.000
_cell.length_b   1.000
_cell.length_c   1.000
_cell.angle_alpha   90.00
_cell.angle_beta   90.00
_cell.angle_gamma   90.00
#
_symmetry.space_group_name_H-M   'P 1'
#
loop_
_entity.id
_entity.type
_entity.pdbx_description
1 polymer ?
#
loop_
_entity_poly.entity_id
_entity_poly.type
_entity_poly.pdbx_seq_one_letter_code
_entity_poly.pdbx_strand_id
1 'polypeptide(L)'
;MISLNETPLIAPAVAPEDPAIFKTTATALSGPPETTTMTPETVTVPQGTVIPGSPEFKLAAAVFASVEHTNDGVVIASVLFEEDGYGRTYEAAWADFVSSLRDKLASLEKREAKLAAADRAVLEHLRKSISPAA
;
A
#
# COMPACT_ATOMS: atom_id res chain seq x y z
N MET A 1 -23.74 12.22 -52.91
CA MET A 1 -24.64 11.23 -52.32
C MET A 1 -25.01 10.22 -53.39
N ILE A 2 -24.36 9.06 -53.41
CA ILE A 2 -24.72 7.94 -54.30
C ILE A 2 -24.50 6.64 -53.52
N SER A 3 -25.44 5.72 -53.74
CA SER A 3 -25.86 4.53 -53.02
C SER A 3 -24.83 3.55 -52.48
N LEU A 4 -25.24 2.95 -51.37
CA LEU A 4 -24.75 1.70 -50.76
C LEU A 4 -24.96 0.52 -51.71
N ASN A 5 -23.90 -0.25 -51.96
CA ASN A 5 -23.96 -1.53 -52.66
C ASN A 5 -23.80 -2.69 -51.66
N GLU A 6 -24.93 -3.33 -51.37
CA GLU A 6 -25.19 -4.78 -51.44
C GLU A 6 -24.17 -5.78 -50.82
N THR A 7 -24.58 -6.36 -49.68
CA THR A 7 -24.30 -7.73 -49.21
C THR A 7 -24.64 -8.75 -50.34
N PRO A 8 -23.96 -9.91 -50.50
CA PRO A 8 -24.13 -11.05 -49.59
C PRO A 8 -22.93 -12.02 -49.48
N LEU A 9 -22.89 -12.85 -48.44
CA LEU A 9 -22.93 -14.33 -48.55
C LEU A 9 -22.62 -15.00 -47.21
N ILE A 10 -23.59 -15.81 -46.82
CA ILE A 10 -23.66 -16.68 -45.66
C ILE A 10 -22.61 -17.78 -45.81
N ALA A 11 -21.73 -17.94 -44.83
CA ALA A 11 -20.93 -19.15 -44.67
C ALA A 11 -21.74 -20.19 -43.87
N PRO A 12 -21.79 -21.47 -44.29
CA PRO A 12 -22.50 -22.50 -43.56
C PRO A 12 -21.71 -22.97 -42.33
N ALA A 13 -22.47 -23.35 -41.32
CA ALA A 13 -22.04 -23.96 -40.08
C ALA A 13 -21.17 -25.21 -40.29
N VAL A 14 -20.11 -25.35 -39.47
CA VAL A 14 -19.64 -26.66 -39.05
C VAL A 14 -19.35 -26.60 -37.55
N ALA A 15 -20.14 -27.39 -36.81
CA ALA A 15 -19.98 -27.61 -35.39
C ALA A 15 -18.81 -28.58 -35.13
N PRO A 16 -18.16 -28.52 -33.96
CA PRO A 16 -17.51 -29.69 -33.39
C PRO A 16 -18.42 -30.35 -32.34
N GLU A 17 -19.01 -31.50 -32.70
CA GLU A 17 -19.40 -32.61 -31.79
C GLU A 17 -18.12 -33.46 -31.57
N ASP A 18 -17.76 -34.11 -30.46
CA ASP A 18 -18.42 -34.58 -29.22
C ASP A 18 -17.28 -34.92 -28.19
N PRO A 19 -17.43 -35.67 -27.07
CA PRO A 19 -17.15 -35.23 -25.71
C PRO A 19 -16.26 -36.23 -24.94
N ALA A 20 -14.98 -35.92 -24.70
CA ALA A 20 -14.15 -36.79 -23.87
C ALA A 20 -14.37 -36.51 -22.37
N ILE A 21 -15.25 -37.33 -21.81
CA ILE A 21 -15.42 -37.70 -20.40
C ILE A 21 -14.11 -37.64 -19.60
N PHE A 22 -14.08 -36.84 -18.53
CA PHE A 22 -13.36 -37.20 -17.30
C PHE A 22 -14.18 -36.80 -16.07
N LYS A 23 -14.87 -37.79 -15.50
CA LYS A 23 -15.27 -37.77 -14.09
C LYS A 23 -14.03 -38.07 -13.26
N THR A 24 -13.59 -37.11 -12.43
CA THR A 24 -12.83 -37.39 -11.21
C THR A 24 -13.24 -36.42 -10.11
N THR A 25 -14.11 -36.95 -9.24
CA THR A 25 -14.08 -36.90 -7.78
C THR A 25 -13.60 -35.62 -7.07
N ALA A 26 -14.50 -35.08 -6.25
CA ALA A 26 -14.22 -34.11 -5.20
C ALA A 26 -13.06 -34.55 -4.28
N THR A 27 -12.21 -33.59 -3.89
CA THR A 27 -11.56 -33.57 -2.58
C THR A 27 -11.29 -32.12 -2.23
N ALA A 28 -12.00 -31.63 -1.21
CA ALA A 28 -11.63 -30.42 -0.51
C ALA A 28 -10.24 -30.62 0.09
N LEU A 29 -9.28 -29.79 -0.33
CA LEU A 29 -8.06 -29.55 0.42
C LEU A 29 -7.98 -28.04 0.63
N SER A 30 -8.48 -27.66 1.80
CA SER A 30 -8.17 -26.40 2.45
C SER A 30 -6.66 -26.34 2.64
N GLY A 31 -5.94 -25.77 1.67
CA GLY A 31 -4.61 -25.23 1.93
C GLY A 31 -4.75 -24.01 2.85
N PRO A 32 -3.80 -23.72 3.74
CA PRO A 32 -3.70 -22.37 4.29
C PRO A 32 -3.62 -21.40 3.10
N PRO A 33 -4.23 -20.21 3.16
CA PRO A 33 -4.05 -19.22 2.10
C PRO A 33 -2.53 -19.07 1.91
N GLU A 34 -2.03 -19.36 0.71
CA GLU A 34 -0.64 -19.14 0.38
C GLU A 34 -0.37 -17.65 0.58
N THR A 35 0.14 -17.30 1.76
CA THR A 35 0.61 -15.95 2.04
C THR A 35 1.83 -15.82 1.16
N THR A 36 1.65 -15.21 0.00
CA THR A 36 2.75 -14.85 -0.88
C THR A 36 3.46 -13.69 -0.18
N THR A 37 4.29 -13.99 0.80
CA THR A 37 5.18 -13.02 1.44
C THR A 37 6.22 -12.65 0.41
N MET A 38 5.95 -11.57 -0.34
CA MET A 38 6.96 -10.91 -1.14
C MET A 38 7.98 -10.25 -0.20
N THR A 39 9.25 -10.33 -0.57
CA THR A 39 10.33 -9.68 0.16
C THR A 39 10.02 -8.18 0.32
N PRO A 40 10.16 -7.60 1.54
CA PRO A 40 9.88 -6.19 1.74
C PRO A 40 10.81 -5.33 0.89
N GLU A 41 10.23 -4.40 0.13
CA GLU A 41 10.97 -3.43 -0.67
C GLU A 41 11.28 -2.19 0.17
N THR A 42 12.52 -1.71 0.17
CA THR A 42 12.85 -0.46 0.85
C THR A 42 12.44 0.72 -0.02
N VAL A 43 11.56 1.59 0.51
CA VAL A 43 11.18 2.86 -0.11
C VAL A 43 11.70 4.05 0.69
N THR A 44 11.84 5.16 -0.02
CA THR A 44 12.21 6.44 0.58
C THR A 44 11.03 7.41 0.46
N VAL A 45 10.55 7.88 1.59
CA VAL A 45 9.63 9.02 1.67
C VAL A 45 10.46 10.29 1.54
N PRO A 46 10.29 11.07 0.45
CA PRO A 46 11.18 12.17 0.15
C PRO A 46 11.02 13.33 1.14
N GLN A 47 12.10 14.08 1.31
CA GLN A 47 12.03 15.37 1.99
C GLN A 47 11.06 16.30 1.25
N GLY A 48 10.33 17.12 2.00
CA GLY A 48 9.36 18.07 1.47
C GLY A 48 7.95 17.49 1.27
N THR A 49 7.75 16.19 1.51
CA THR A 49 6.41 15.59 1.50
C THR A 49 5.52 16.29 2.53
N VAL A 50 4.42 16.86 2.06
CA VAL A 50 3.38 17.47 2.90
C VAL A 50 2.59 16.38 3.60
N ILE A 51 2.28 16.58 4.88
CA ILE A 51 1.54 15.60 5.68
C ILE A 51 0.04 15.67 5.35
N PRO A 52 -0.59 14.57 4.89
CA PRO A 52 -2.02 14.56 4.63
C PRO A 52 -2.82 14.92 5.87
N GLY A 53 -3.81 15.82 5.72
CA GLY A 53 -4.63 16.31 6.84
C GLY A 53 -3.95 17.36 7.73
N SER A 54 -2.66 17.66 7.52
CA SER A 54 -1.92 18.67 8.27
C SER A 54 -0.99 19.45 7.32
N PRO A 55 -1.55 20.28 6.41
CA PRO A 55 -0.79 20.94 5.36
C PRO A 55 0.24 21.94 5.90
N GLU A 56 0.10 22.40 7.14
CA GLU A 56 1.09 23.22 7.83
C GLU A 56 2.35 22.44 8.27
N PHE A 57 2.44 21.14 8.02
CA PHE A 57 3.62 20.32 8.30
C PHE A 57 4.12 19.58 7.05
N LYS A 58 5.44 19.43 6.97
CA LYS A 58 6.12 18.65 5.93
C LYS A 58 7.28 17.86 6.51
N LEU A 59 7.72 16.84 5.78
CA LEU A 59 8.95 16.12 6.11
C LEU A 59 10.17 17.02 5.87
N ALA A 60 10.93 17.28 6.93
CA ALA A 60 12.18 18.03 6.89
C ALA A 60 13.37 17.16 6.43
N ALA A 61 13.25 15.84 6.57
CA ALA A 61 14.24 14.87 6.13
C ALA A 61 13.56 13.69 5.45
N ALA A 62 14.29 13.01 4.57
CA ALA A 62 13.79 11.77 3.97
C ALA A 62 13.65 10.68 5.04
N VAL A 63 12.58 9.88 4.93
CA VAL A 63 12.28 8.77 5.84
C VAL A 63 12.39 7.46 5.06
N PHE A 64 13.12 6.49 5.60
CA PHE A 64 13.19 5.15 5.02
C PHE A 64 12.13 4.25 5.64
N ALA A 65 11.44 3.53 4.78
CA ALA A 65 10.40 2.57 5.16
C ALA A 65 10.53 1.31 4.30
N SER A 66 9.97 0.21 4.78
CA SER A 66 9.74 -1.01 4.01
C SER A 66 8.30 -1.04 3.52
N VAL A 67 8.10 -1.53 2.30
CA VAL A 67 6.80 -1.77 1.70
C VAL A 67 6.59 -3.26 1.55
N GLU A 68 5.46 -3.72 2.05
CA GLU A 68 5.02 -5.10 1.89
C GLU A 68 3.67 -5.11 1.18
N HIS A 69 3.59 -5.91 0.12
CA HIS A 69 2.35 -6.16 -0.59
C HIS A 69 1.72 -7.44 -0.03
N THR A 70 0.51 -7.28 0.51
CA THR A 70 -0.30 -8.39 1.03
C THR A 70 -1.48 -8.65 0.09
N ASN A 71 -2.23 -9.72 0.34
CA ASN A 71 -3.44 -10.03 -0.45
C ASN A 71 -4.54 -8.97 -0.29
N ASP A 72 -4.56 -8.27 0.85
CA ASP A 72 -5.62 -7.33 1.23
C ASP A 72 -5.26 -5.86 0.99
N GLY A 73 -3.96 -5.57 0.76
CA GLY A 73 -3.47 -4.21 0.56
C GLY A 73 -1.94 -4.08 0.66
N VAL A 74 -1.51 -2.86 0.92
CA VAL A 74 -0.10 -2.45 1.04
C VAL A 74 0.15 -1.97 2.46
N VAL A 75 1.27 -2.40 3.04
CA VAL A 75 1.79 -1.93 4.32
C VAL A 75 3.08 -1.16 4.07
N ILE A 76 3.19 0.05 4.62
CA ILE A 76 4.43 0.83 4.64
C ILE A 76 4.85 0.98 6.10
N ALA A 77 6.01 0.47 6.47
CA ALA A 77 6.47 0.44 7.86
C ALA A 77 7.88 1.00 8.01
N SER A 78 8.14 1.76 9.08
CA SER A 78 9.47 2.23 9.43
C SER A 78 9.90 1.71 10.79
N VAL A 79 10.92 0.85 10.78
CA VAL A 79 11.55 0.34 11.99
C VAL A 79 12.15 1.47 12.84
N LEU A 80 12.60 2.56 12.20
CA LEU A 80 13.19 3.70 12.91
C LEU A 80 12.19 4.43 13.79
N PHE A 81 10.93 4.53 13.35
CA PHE A 81 9.88 5.28 14.03
C PHE A 81 8.89 4.38 14.77
N GLU A 82 8.99 3.07 14.58
CA GLU A 82 8.02 2.07 15.07
C GLU A 82 6.59 2.44 14.67
N GLU A 83 6.44 2.90 13.44
CA GLU A 83 5.16 3.27 12.83
C GLU A 83 4.98 2.53 11.51
N ASP A 84 3.72 2.21 11.24
CA ASP A 84 3.27 1.63 10.00
C ASP A 84 2.05 2.40 9.47
N GLY A 85 1.76 2.20 8.19
CA GLY A 85 0.56 2.67 7.53
C GLY A 85 0.03 1.60 6.59
N TYR A 86 -1.28 1.49 6.54
CA TYR A 86 -1.98 0.47 5.77
C TYR A 86 -2.98 1.09 4.80
N GLY A 87 -3.07 0.51 3.60
CA GLY A 87 -4.06 0.92 2.63
C GLY A 87 -4.32 -0.13 1.55
N ARG A 88 -5.51 -0.10 0.96
CA ARG A 88 -5.83 -0.95 -0.20
C ARG A 88 -5.00 -0.61 -1.44
N THR A 89 -4.44 0.60 -1.47
CA THR A 89 -3.53 1.07 -2.51
C THR A 89 -2.26 1.61 -1.86
N TYR A 90 -1.18 1.67 -2.63
CA TYR A 90 0.08 2.27 -2.19
C TYR A 90 -0.12 3.71 -1.72
N GLU A 91 -0.91 4.51 -2.45
CA GLU A 91 -1.18 5.91 -2.10
C GLU A 91 -1.94 6.05 -0.77
N ALA A 92 -2.90 5.15 -0.51
CA ALA A 92 -3.61 5.13 0.76
C ALA A 92 -2.67 4.74 1.92
N ALA A 93 -1.87 3.69 1.74
CA ALA A 93 -0.90 3.25 2.74
C ALA A 93 0.18 4.31 3.01
N TRP A 94 0.59 5.02 1.97
CA TRP A 94 1.51 6.16 2.06
C TRP A 94 0.92 7.32 2.84
N ALA A 95 -0.32 7.70 2.54
CA ALA A 95 -0.98 8.78 3.25
C ALA A 95 -1.14 8.44 4.74
N ASP A 96 -1.59 7.21 5.02
CA ASP A 96 -1.73 6.69 6.38
C ASP A 96 -0.39 6.68 7.15
N PHE A 97 0.68 6.18 6.52
CA PHE A 97 2.01 6.15 7.11
C PHE A 97 2.56 7.57 7.41
N VAL A 98 2.41 8.52 6.48
CA VAL A 98 2.92 9.89 6.71
C VAL A 98 2.12 10.59 7.80
N SER A 99 0.80 10.37 7.86
CA SER A 99 -0.05 10.90 8.93
C SER A 99 0.28 10.25 10.29
N SER A 100 0.56 8.95 10.34
CA SER A 100 0.91 8.25 11.58
C SER A 100 2.20 8.79 12.21
N LEU A 101 3.21 9.15 11.40
CA LEU A 101 4.42 9.83 11.91
C LEU A 101 4.11 11.15 12.64
N ARG A 102 3.14 11.93 12.14
CA ARG A 102 2.74 13.19 12.77
C ARG A 102 1.97 12.96 14.07
N ASP A 103 1.07 11.98 14.07
CA ASP A 103 0.29 11.60 15.24
C ASP A 103 1.20 11.04 16.34
N LYS A 104 2.21 10.24 15.97
CA LYS A 104 3.23 9.74 16.88
C LYS A 104 4.05 10.88 17.48
N LEU A 105 4.48 11.86 16.67
CA LEU A 105 5.14 13.07 17.17
C LEU A 105 4.25 13.80 18.19
N ALA A 106 3.01 14.10 17.85
CA ALA A 106 2.08 14.81 18.75
C ALA A 106 1.79 14.02 20.04
N SER A 107 1.69 12.69 19.93
CA SER A 107 1.47 11.79 21.06
C SER A 107 2.67 11.78 22.01
N LEU A 108 3.89 11.67 21.49
CA LEU A 108 5.12 11.68 22.26
C LEU A 108 5.37 13.03 22.92
N GLU A 109 5.14 14.14 22.22
CA GLU A 109 5.25 15.51 22.77
C GLU A 109 4.36 15.71 23.99
N LYS A 110 3.10 15.24 23.95
CA LYS A 110 2.15 15.36 25.06
C LYS A 110 2.61 14.65 26.34
N ARG A 111 3.42 13.60 26.21
CA ARG A 111 3.87 12.76 27.33
C ARG A 111 5.38 12.79 27.56
N GLU A 112 6.09 13.77 26.99
CA GLU A 112 7.56 13.87 26.99
C GLU A 112 8.20 13.71 28.38
N ALA A 113 7.59 14.29 29.41
CA ALA A 113 8.06 14.23 30.79
C ALA A 113 8.07 12.81 31.39
N LYS A 114 7.29 11.88 30.82
CA LYS A 114 7.11 10.50 31.29
C LYS A 114 7.66 9.45 30.31
N LEU A 115 8.32 9.88 29.23
CA LEU A 115 8.84 8.96 28.21
C LEU A 115 10.02 8.13 28.72
N ALA A 116 10.06 6.88 28.28
CA ALA A 116 11.23 6.04 28.36
C ALA A 116 12.36 6.59 27.46
N ALA A 117 13.60 6.15 27.69
CA ALA A 117 14.74 6.60 26.91
C ALA A 117 14.60 6.31 25.41
N ALA A 118 14.03 5.14 25.04
CA ALA A 118 13.78 4.76 23.65
C ALA A 118 12.78 5.70 22.98
N ASP A 119 11.60 5.89 23.59
CA ASP A 119 10.57 6.82 23.09
C ASP A 119 11.11 8.25 22.95
N ARG A 120 11.99 8.69 23.85
CA ARG A 120 12.62 10.01 23.78
C ARG A 120 13.57 10.11 22.58
N ALA A 121 14.29 9.05 22.24
CA ALA A 121 15.13 9.02 21.04
C ALA A 121 14.27 9.11 19.78
N VAL A 122 13.15 8.37 19.72
CA VAL A 122 12.18 8.45 18.61
C VAL A 122 11.61 9.86 18.48
N LEU A 123 11.22 10.50 19.58
CA LEU A 123 10.74 11.87 19.61
C LEU A 123 11.77 12.85 19.02
N GLU A 124 13.03 12.75 19.44
CA GLU A 124 14.11 13.62 18.94
C GLU A 124 14.37 13.42 17.44
N HIS A 125 14.23 12.18 16.94
CA HIS A 125 14.29 11.91 15.51
C HIS A 125 13.09 12.50 14.76
N LEU A 126 11.86 12.31 15.25
CA LEU A 126 10.65 12.87 14.65
C LEU A 126 10.67 14.40 14.59
N ARG A 127 11.16 15.07 15.64
CA ARG A 127 11.35 16.53 15.66
C ARG A 127 12.30 17.04 14.59
N LYS A 128 13.31 16.25 14.22
CA LYS A 128 14.25 16.58 13.13
C LYS A 128 13.67 16.24 11.76
N SER A 129 12.78 15.26 11.69
CA SER A 129 12.19 14.76 10.45
C SER A 129 10.91 15.48 10.04
N ILE A 130 10.22 16.18 10.94
CA ILE A 130 8.98 16.91 10.66
C ILE A 130 9.18 18.39 11.00
N SER A 131 8.88 19.28 10.05
CA SER A 131 8.94 20.72 10.25
C SER A 131 7.67 21.43 9.78
N PRO A 132 7.41 22.65 10.28
CA PRO A 132 6.37 23.49 9.71
C PRO A 132 6.61 23.74 8.22
N ALA A 133 5.54 23.66 7.43
CA ALA A 133 5.53 24.08 6.04
C ALA A 133 5.60 25.61 5.98
N ALA A 134 6.83 26.14 5.90
CA ALA A 134 7.10 27.54 5.57
C ALA A 134 6.65 27.89 4.15
#